data_AF-A0A5U1KEM9-F1
#
_entry.id   AF-A0A5U1KEM9-F1
#
_cell.length_a   1.000
_cell.length_b   1.000
_cell.length_c   1.000
_cell.angle_alpha   90.00
_cell.angle_beta   90.00
_cell.angle_gamma   90.00
#
_symmetry.space_group_name_H-M   'P 1'
#
loop_
_entity.id
_entity.type
_entity.pdbx_description
1 polymer ?
#
loop_
_entity_poly.entity_id
_entity_poly.type
_entity_poly.pdbx_seq_one_letter_code
_entity_poly.pdbx_strand_id
1 'polypeptide(L)' 'MTHLKITGMTCDSCAAHVKEALEKVPGVQSAIVSYAKGAAQLALDPGTAPDALTAAVAG' A
#
# COMPACT_ATOMS: atom_id res chain seq x y z
N MET A 1 11.95 1.50 -4.16
CA MET A 1 10.91 1.01 -3.23
C MET A 1 10.23 2.22 -2.62
N THR A 2 8.91 2.27 -2.68
CA THR A 2 8.09 3.38 -2.17
C THR A 2 7.57 3.04 -0.78
N HIS A 3 7.62 3.99 0.15
CA HIS A 3 7.09 3.84 1.51
C HIS A 3 5.89 4.76 1.74
N LEU A 4 4.80 4.20 2.22
CA LEU A 4 3.59 4.90 2.63
C LEU A 4 3.40 4.72 4.14
N LYS A 5 3.28 5.82 4.88
CA LYS A 5 2.84 5.77 6.28
C LYS A 5 1.32 5.73 6.30
N ILE A 6 0.76 4.75 7.00
CA ILE A 6 -0.69 4.59 7.10
C ILE A 6 -1.08 4.82 8.55
N THR A 7 -1.57 6.02 8.80
CA THR A 7 -2.06 6.46 10.10
C THR A 7 -3.53 6.05 10.21
N GLY A 8 -3.80 4.87 10.78
CA GLY A 8 -5.17 4.32 10.87
C GLY A 8 -5.27 2.81 10.63
N MET A 9 -4.15 2.14 10.34
CA MET A 9 -4.10 0.69 10.20
C MET A 9 -4.08 0.03 11.59
N THR A 10 -5.26 -0.07 12.21
CA THR A 10 -5.40 -0.55 13.60
C THR A 10 -5.69 -2.06 13.68
N CYS A 11 -5.95 -2.71 12.55
CA CYS A 11 -6.34 -4.12 12.50
C CYS A 11 -5.61 -4.87 11.39
N ASP A 12 -5.31 -6.14 11.63
CA ASP A 12 -4.69 -7.05 10.65
C ASP A 12 -5.54 -7.18 9.37
N SER A 13 -6.87 -7.19 9.52
CA SER A 13 -7.81 -7.18 8.40
C SER A 13 -7.68 -5.92 7.54
N CYS A 14 -7.42 -4.75 8.14
CA CYS A 14 -7.17 -3.53 7.36
C CYS A 14 -5.87 -3.62 6.58
N ALA A 15 -4.82 -4.22 7.17
CA ALA A 15 -3.55 -4.42 6.50
C ALA A 15 -3.66 -5.36 5.28
N ALA A 16 -4.40 -6.47 5.44
CA ALA A 16 -4.69 -7.41 4.35
C ALA A 16 -5.47 -6.72 3.22
N HIS A 17 -6.53 -5.99 3.56
CA HIS A 17 -7.37 -5.31 2.56
C HIS A 17 -6.58 -4.25 1.77
N VAL A 18 -5.75 -3.47 2.47
CA VAL A 18 -4.84 -2.49 1.86
C VAL A 18 -3.83 -3.18 0.94
N LYS A 19 -3.23 -4.29 1.38
CA LYS A 19 -2.28 -5.06 0.56
C LYS A 19 -2.93 -5.48 -0.76
N GLU A 20 -4.12 -6.07 -0.69
CA GLU A 20 -4.85 -6.54 -1.87
C GLU A 20 -5.27 -5.38 -2.79
N ALA A 21 -5.72 -4.26 -2.22
CA ALA A 21 -6.07 -3.06 -3.00
C ALA A 21 -4.86 -2.52 -3.77
N LEU A 22 -3.70 -2.48 -3.11
CA LEU A 22 -2.44 -2.04 -3.70
C LEU A 22 -1.93 -3.01 -4.77
N GLU A 23 -2.02 -4.32 -4.56
CA GLU A 23 -1.65 -5.34 -5.56
C GLU A 23 -2.53 -5.29 -6.81
N LYS A 24 -3.77 -4.78 -6.69
CA LYS A 24 -4.65 -4.53 -7.84
C LYS A 24 -4.29 -3.28 -8.63
N VAL A 25 -3.44 -2.39 -8.11
CA VAL A 25 -3.04 -1.17 -8.82
C VAL A 25 -2.11 -1.54 -9.98
N PRO A 26 -2.43 -1.12 -11.23
CA PRO A 26 -1.58 -1.40 -12.37
C PRO A 26 -0.20 -0.74 -12.20
N GLY A 27 0.84 -1.57 -12.27
CA GLY A 27 2.25 -1.15 -12.08
C GLY A 27 2.80 -1.38 -10.68
N VAL A 28 2.04 -2.02 -9.79
CA VAL A 28 2.59 -2.58 -8.53
C VAL A 28 3.16 -3.97 -8.81
N GLN A 29 4.46 -4.12 -8.61
CA GLN A 29 5.14 -5.41 -8.69
C GLN A 29 5.05 -6.20 -7.39
N SER A 30 5.05 -5.53 -6.24
CA SER A 30 4.86 -6.17 -4.94
C SER A 30 4.38 -5.16 -3.89
N ALA A 31 3.47 -5.59 -3.01
CA ALA A 31 3.02 -4.81 -1.87
C ALA A 31 3.31 -5.57 -0.56
N ILE A 32 4.03 -4.93 0.35
CA ILE A 32 4.35 -5.41 1.69
C ILE A 32 3.74 -4.44 2.67
N VAL A 33 2.74 -4.88 3.42
CA VAL A 33 2.09 -4.04 4.42
C VAL A 33 2.54 -4.48 5.81
N SER A 34 2.83 -3.52 6.70
CA SER A 34 3.31 -3.79 8.05
C SER A 34 2.50 -2.96 9.06
N TYR A 35 1.43 -3.54 9.61
CA TYR A 35 0.65 -2.91 10.68
C TYR A 35 1.51 -2.62 11.92
N ALA A 36 2.43 -3.54 12.26
CA ALA A 36 3.32 -3.41 13.42
C ALA A 36 4.22 -2.17 13.35
N LYS A 37 4.53 -1.69 12.13
CA LYS A 37 5.31 -0.46 11.89
C LYS A 37 4.45 0.74 11.48
N GLY A 38 3.15 0.55 11.27
CA GLY A 38 2.27 1.58 10.70
C GLY A 38 2.70 2.05 9.30
N ALA A 39 3.24 1.14 8.48
CA ALA A 39 3.82 1.49 7.20
C ALA A 39 3.55 0.41 6.13
N ALA A 40 3.39 0.85 4.88
CA ALA A 40 3.30 0.04 3.69
C ALA A 40 4.49 0.29 2.77
N GLN A 41 5.00 -0.80 2.20
CA GLN A 41 6.17 -0.89 1.36
C GLN A 41 5.75 -1.42 0.00
N LEU A 42 6.00 -0.66 -1.05
CA LEU A 42 5.58 -1.03 -2.39
C LEU A 42 6.76 -1.02 -3.37
N ALA A 43 6.83 -2.07 -4.17
CA ALA A 43 7.64 -2.14 -5.37
C ALA A 43 6.75 -1.75 -6.55
N LEU A 44 7.11 -0.66 -7.21
CA LEU A 44 6.39 -0.10 -8.35
C LEU A 44 7.30 -0.14 -9.57
N ASP A 45 6.72 -0.23 -10.75
CA ASP A 45 7.44 0.02 -12.00
C ASP A 45 7.76 1.51 -12.19
N PRO A 46 8.84 1.83 -12.93
CA PRO A 46 9.20 3.20 -13.26
C PRO A 46 8.11 3.82 -14.15
N GLY A 47 7.19 4.56 -13.54
CA GLY A 47 6.04 5.18 -14.21
C GLY A 47 4.75 5.15 -13.40
N THR A 48 4.67 4.34 -12.35
CA THR A 48 3.50 4.30 -11.47
C THR A 48 3.48 5.50 -10.52
N ALA A 49 2.39 6.26 -10.56
CA ALA A 49 2.22 7.43 -9.72
C ALA A 49 1.94 7.03 -8.25
N PRO A 50 2.65 7.59 -7.27
CA PRO A 50 2.40 7.35 -5.84
C PRO A 50 1.00 7.79 -5.38
N ASP A 51 0.36 8.67 -6.15
CA ASP A 51 -0.98 9.20 -5.88
C ASP A 51 -2.06 8.11 -5.96
N ALA A 52 -2.00 7.23 -6.97
CA ALA A 52 -2.93 6.12 -7.15
C ALA A 52 -2.90 5.13 -5.98
N LEU A 53 -1.73 4.94 -5.36
CA LEU A 53 -1.55 4.06 -4.21
C LEU A 53 -2.14 4.67 -2.93
N THR A 54 -2.01 5.98 -2.78
CA THR A 54 -2.60 6.70 -1.65
C THR A 54 -4.13 6.69 -1.75
N ALA A 55 -4.67 6.88 -2.97
CA ALA A 55 -6.10 6.78 -3.24
C ALA A 55 -6.66 5.37 -2.97
N ALA A 56 -5.92 4.31 -3.31
CA ALA A 56 -6.32 2.93 -3.03
C ALA A 56 -6.39 2.58 -1.53
N VAL A 57 -5.68 3.34 -0.69
CA VAL A 57 -5.64 3.16 0.79
C VAL A 57 -6.62 4.06 1.53
N ALA A 58 -6.94 5.22 0.98
CA ALA A 58 -7.81 6.21 1.62
C ALA A 58 -9.32 6.02 1.30
N GLY A 59 -9.65 5.08 0.41
CA GLY A 59 -11.01 4.79 -0.07
C GLY A 59 -11.78 3.78 0.77
#